data_AF-A0A355DJ06-F1
#
_entry.id   AF-A0A355DJ06-F1
#
_cell.length_a   1.000
_cell.length_b   1.000
_cell.length_c   1.000
_cell.angle_alpha   90.00
_cell.angle_beta   90.00
_cell.angle_gamma   90.00
#
_symmetry.space_group_name_H-M   'P 1'
#
loop_
_entity.id
_entity.type
_entity.pdbx_description
1 polymer ?
#
loop_
_entity_poly.entity_id
_entity_poly.type
_entity_poly.pdbx_seq_one_letter_code
_entity_poly.pdbx_strand_id
1 'polypeptide(L)' 'MKLNIIKQRSLWWTISAGVILAGLISMVISTNQIGTPLRPGLDFVGGTRLQFELDCTKP' A
#
# COMPACT_ATOMS: atom_id res chain seq x y z
N MET A 1 34.03 5.41 -2.22
CA MET A 1 33.24 4.19 -2.49
C MET A 1 32.50 4.39 -3.82
N LYS A 2 32.72 3.54 -4.84
CA LYS A 2 32.01 3.64 -6.14
C LYS A 2 30.93 2.55 -6.20
N LEU A 3 29.67 2.95 -6.05
CA LEU A 3 28.53 2.04 -6.22
C LEU A 3 28.28 1.83 -7.72
N ASN A 4 28.52 0.61 -8.21
CA ASN A 4 28.27 0.24 -9.61
C ASN A 4 26.80 -0.21 -9.80
N ILE A 5 25.89 0.77 -9.77
CA ILE A 5 24.44 0.57 -9.83
C ILE A 5 24.00 -0.10 -11.14
N ILE A 6 24.62 0.27 -12.27
CA ILE A 6 24.26 -0.26 -13.60
C ILE A 6 24.66 -1.74 -13.74
N LYS A 7 25.77 -2.17 -13.13
CA LYS A 7 26.22 -3.58 -13.16
C LYS A 7 25.23 -4.51 -12.45
N GLN A 8 24.58 -4.01 -11.39
CA GLN A 8 23.59 -4.76 -10.61
C GLN A 8 22.15 -4.51 -11.07
N ARG A 9 21.94 -3.94 -12.26
CA ARG A 9 20.62 -3.61 -12.79
C ARG A 9 19.64 -4.78 -12.66
N SER A 10 20.01 -5.97 -13.12
CA SER A 10 19.12 -7.15 -13.08
C SER A 10 18.61 -7.44 -11.66
N LEU A 11 19.49 -7.40 -10.65
CA LEU A 11 19.14 -7.60 -9.25
C LEU A 11 18.08 -6.58 -8.80
N TRP A 12 18.28 -5.29 -9.10
CA TRP A 12 17.30 -4.25 -8.76
C TRP A 12 15.96 -4.45 -9.47
N TRP A 13 15.95 -4.80 -10.76
CA TRP A 13 14.72 -5.11 -11.48
C TRP A 13 13.99 -6.33 -10.92
N THR A 14 14.72 -7.39 -10.53
CA THR A 14 14.10 -8.58 -9.92
C THR A 14 13.46 -8.26 -8.57
N ILE A 15 14.11 -7.45 -7.73
CA ILE A 15 13.54 -7.03 -6.45
C ILE A 15 12.29 -6.17 -6.70
N SER A 16 12.35 -5.19 -7.59
CA SER A 16 11.21 -4.36 -7.93
C SER A 16 10.04 -5.18 -8.46
N ALA A 17 10.30 -6.12 -9.37
CA ALA A 17 9.29 -7.03 -9.90
C ALA A 17 8.69 -7.91 -8.79
N GLY A 18 9.52 -8.43 -7.88
CA GLY A 18 9.06 -9.23 -6.73
C GLY A 18 8.12 -8.45 -5.81
N VAL A 19 8.44 -7.19 -5.49
CA VAL A 19 7.59 -6.32 -4.66
C VAL A 19 6.26 -6.02 -5.35
N ILE A 20 6.29 -5.73 -6.65
CA ILE A 20 5.06 -5.50 -7.44
C ILE A 20 4.19 -6.76 -7.45
N LEU A 21 4.78 -7.93 -7.66
CA LEU A 21 4.07 -9.20 -7.73
C LEU A 21 3.45 -9.58 -6.37
N ALA A 22 4.16 -9.32 -5.27
CA ALA A 22 3.61 -9.47 -3.92
C ALA A 22 2.41 -8.54 -3.68
N GLY A 23 2.46 -7.30 -4.17
CA GLY A 23 1.34 -6.36 -4.12
C GLY A 23 0.12 -6.81 -4.94
N LEU A 24 0.34 -7.42 -6.10
CA LEU A 24 -0.76 -7.98 -6.90
C LEU A 24 -1.41 -9.19 -6.20
N ILE A 25 -0.60 -10.08 -5.64
CA ILE A 25 -1.11 -11.23 -4.88
C ILE A 25 -1.94 -10.75 -3.67
N SER A 26 -1.47 -9.73 -2.95
CA SER A 26 -2.22 -9.20 -1.80
C SER A 26 -3.57 -8.59 -2.22
N MET A 27 -3.65 -7.90 -3.35
CA MET A 27 -4.93 -7.41 -3.90
C MET A 27 -5.89 -8.56 -4.25
N VAL A 28 -5.41 -9.65 -4.83
CA VAL A 28 -6.24 -10.84 -5.12
C VAL A 28 -6.76 -11.45 -3.82
N ILE A 29 -5.90 -11.61 -2.83
CA ILE A 29 -6.28 -12.12 -1.50
C ILE A 29 -7.32 -11.19 -0.84
N SER A 30 -7.11 -9.88 -0.89
CA SER A 30 -8.06 -8.89 -0.35
C SER A 30 -9.42 -8.98 -1.05
N THR A 31 -9.42 -9.16 -2.37
CA THR A 31 -10.67 -9.28 -3.14
C THR A 31 -11.47 -10.51 -2.72
N ASN A 32 -10.82 -11.63 -2.42
CA ASN A 32 -11.50 -12.83 -1.94
C ASN A 32 -12.06 -12.67 -0.52
N GLN A 33 -11.42 -11.85 0.34
CA GLN A 33 -11.84 -11.67 1.73
C GLN A 33 -12.89 -10.56 1.93
N ILE A 34 -12.73 -9.43 1.23
CA ILE A 34 -13.51 -8.20 1.44
C ILE A 34 -14.37 -7.85 0.20
N GLY A 35 -14.23 -8.60 -0.89
CA GLY A 35 -14.91 -8.34 -2.16
C GLY A 35 -14.25 -7.27 -3.02
N THR A 36 -13.21 -6.59 -2.51
CA THR A 36 -12.50 -5.51 -3.20
C THR A 36 -10.97 -5.63 -3.04
N PRO A 37 -10.18 -5.24 -4.07
CA PRO A 37 -8.72 -5.35 -4.01
C PRO A 37 -8.09 -4.43 -2.97
N LEU A 38 -8.78 -3.34 -2.62
CA LEU A 38 -8.43 -2.40 -1.57
C LEU A 38 -9.71 -2.06 -0.80
N ARG A 39 -9.57 -1.63 0.46
CA ARG A 39 -10.72 -1.16 1.24
C ARG A 39 -11.22 0.18 0.67
N PRO A 40 -12.46 0.23 0.13
CA PRO A 40 -12.99 1.45 -0.43
C PRO A 40 -13.26 2.48 0.69
N GLY A 41 -12.93 3.73 0.41
CA GLY A 41 -13.18 4.86 1.32
C GLY A 41 -14.60 5.40 1.23
N LEU A 42 -14.88 6.43 2.02
CA LEU A 42 -16.20 7.08 2.09
C LEU A 42 -16.72 7.52 0.72
N ASP A 43 -15.83 8.00 -0.15
CA ASP A 43 -16.17 8.50 -1.48
C ASP A 43 -16.69 7.40 -2.42
N PHE A 44 -16.40 6.12 -2.11
CA PHE A 44 -16.74 4.97 -2.96
C PHE A 44 -17.88 4.11 -2.41
N VAL A 45 -18.14 4.15 -1.10
CA VAL A 45 -19.19 3.34 -0.44
C VAL A 45 -20.29 4.21 0.18
N GLY A 46 -20.07 5.52 0.31
CA GLY A 46 -20.92 6.41 1.10
C GLY A 46 -20.79 6.14 2.61
N GLY A 47 -21.36 7.04 3.43
CA GLY A 47 -21.41 6.90 4.88
C GLY A 47 -20.94 8.13 5.65
N THR A 48 -20.59 7.94 6.93
CA THR A 48 -20.11 9.01 7.82
C THR A 48 -18.71 8.70 8.35
N ARG A 49 -17.77 9.64 8.20
CA ARG A 49 -16.44 9.58 8.83
C ARG A 49 -16.42 10.46 10.06
N LEU A 50 -16.13 9.88 11.22
CA LEU A 50 -15.86 10.64 12.44
C LEU A 50 -14.37 11.01 12.49
N GLN A 51 -14.07 12.28 12.67
CA GLN A 51 -12.71 12.78 12.88
C GLN A 51 -12.63 13.27 14.31
N PHE A 52 -11.70 12.69 15.07
CA PHE A 52 -11.44 13.06 16.44
C PHE A 52 -10.04 13.63 16.51
N GLU A 53 -9.91 14.72 17.25
CA GLU A 53 -8.63 15.32 17.57
C GLU A 53 -8.55 15.51 19.09
N LEU A 54 -7.35 15.34 19.64
CA LEU A 54 -7.12 15.60 21.06
C LEU A 54 -7.07 17.11 21.27
N ASP A 55 -7.93 17.63 22.14
CA ASP A 55 -7.84 19.02 22.58
C ASP A 55 -6.66 19.19 23.54
N CYS A 56 -5.49 19.52 22.99
CA CYS A 56 -4.26 19.77 23.75
C CYS A 56 -4.31 21.06 24.61
N THR A 57 -5.42 21.80 24.60
CA THR A 57 -5.62 22.98 25.43
C THR A 57 -6.00 22.61 26.87
N LYS A 58 -6.47 21.37 27.09
CA LYS A 58 -6.83 20.87 28.43
C LYS A 58 -5.81 19.80 28.87
N PRO A 59 -5.23 19.93 30.08
CA PRO A 59 -4.26 18.96 30.60
C PRO A 59 -4.88 17.60 30.91
#